data_AF-A0A845PU97-F1
#
_entry.id   AF-A0A845PU97-F1
#
_cell.length_a   1.000
_cell.length_b   1.000
_cell.length_c   1.000
_cell.angle_alpha   90.00
_cell.angle_beta   90.00
_cell.angle_gamma   90.00
#
_symmetry.space_group_name_H-M   'P 1'
#
loop_
_entity.id
_entity.type
_entity.pdbx_description
1 polymer ?
#
loop_
_entity_poly.entity_id
_entity_poly.type
_entity_poly.pdbx_seq_one_letter_code
_entity_poly.pdbx_strand_id
1 'polypeptide(L)'
;ENLRQMLEKEKIIANIKTNLRNNKTAKNYYYFDEELYKRRFKIEKANAWMDSFKALLIRFETSVITWYSLHYIAFVILFLRKL
;
A
#
# COMPACT_ATOMS: atom_id res chain seq x y z
N GLU A 1 -14.89 -1.79 15.72
CA GLU A 1 -15.33 -2.10 14.34
C GLU A 1 -14.21 -2.85 13.62
N ASN A 2 -14.52 -3.87 12.79
CA ASN A 2 -13.48 -4.60 12.05
C ASN A 2 -13.12 -3.81 10.78
N LEU A 3 -11.83 -3.71 10.44
CA LEU A 3 -11.35 -3.02 9.22
C LEU A 3 -12.12 -3.44 7.96
N ARG A 4 -12.44 -4.73 7.81
CA ARG A 4 -13.21 -5.23 6.65
C ARG A 4 -14.60 -4.62 6.57
N GLN A 5 -15.29 -4.46 7.70
CA GLN A 5 -16.62 -3.85 7.75
C GLN A 5 -16.59 -2.37 7.38
N MET A 6 -15.54 -1.65 7.80
CA MET A 6 -15.35 -0.24 7.41
C MET A 6 -15.13 -0.11 5.90
N LEU A 7 -14.28 -0.96 5.32
CA LEU A 7 -14.02 -0.96 3.88
C LEU A 7 -15.27 -1.34 3.06
N GLU A 8 -16.06 -2.29 3.56
CA GLU A 8 -17.32 -2.69 2.92
C GLU A 8 -18.34 -1.54 2.88
N LYS A 9 -18.45 -0.73 3.94
CA LYS A 9 -19.28 0.49 3.95
C LYS A 9 -18.86 1.49 2.87
N GLU A 10 -17.56 1.60 2.60
CA GLU A 10 -16.98 2.43 1.54
C GLU A 10 -17.00 1.76 0.16
N LYS A 11 -17.65 0.59 0.02
CA LYS A 11 -17.68 -0.21 -1.22
C LYS A 11 -16.29 -0.64 -1.70
N ILE A 12 -15.34 -0.79 -0.79
CA ILE A 12 -13.98 -1.25 -1.06
C ILE A 12 -13.87 -2.74 -0.73
N ILE A 13 -13.46 -3.53 -1.72
CA ILE A 13 -13.19 -4.97 -1.53
C ILE A 13 -11.89 -5.15 -0.74
N ALA A 14 -12.01 -5.63 0.49
CA ALA A 14 -10.86 -5.90 1.36
C ALA A 14 -10.15 -7.21 0.98
N ASN A 15 -9.24 -7.17 0.00
CA ASN A 15 -8.41 -8.32 -0.40
C ASN A 15 -7.28 -8.65 0.58
N ILE A 16 -7.65 -8.84 1.85
CA ILE A 16 -6.73 -9.09 2.96
C ILE A 16 -6.68 -10.58 3.22
N LYS A 17 -5.48 -11.16 3.33
CA LYS A 17 -5.34 -12.58 3.69
C LYS A 17 -5.68 -12.78 5.17
N THR A 18 -6.52 -13.76 5.46
CA THR A 18 -6.88 -14.09 6.84
C THR A 18 -5.68 -14.64 7.61
N ASN A 19 -5.44 -14.10 8.82
CA ASN A 19 -4.37 -14.60 9.69
C ASN A 19 -4.82 -15.89 10.39
N LEU A 20 -4.22 -17.02 10.00
CA LEU A 20 -4.52 -18.35 10.55
C LEU A 20 -3.92 -18.57 11.94
N ARG A 21 -2.86 -17.82 12.32
CA ARG A 21 -2.09 -18.06 13.56
C ARG A 21 -2.88 -17.72 14.83
N ASN A 22 -3.82 -16.77 14.74
CA ASN A 22 -4.63 -16.31 15.87
C ASN A 22 -6.10 -16.73 15.79
N ASN A 23 -6.50 -17.56 14.83
CA ASN A 23 -7.92 -17.77 14.51
C ASN A 23 -8.32 -19.24 14.71
N LYS A 24 -8.71 -19.60 15.94
CA LYS A 24 -9.25 -20.94 16.27
C LYS A 24 -10.67 -21.17 15.75
N THR A 25 -11.30 -20.15 15.17
CA THR A 25 -12.71 -20.17 14.73
C THR A 25 -12.84 -19.38 13.44
N ALA A 26 -12.26 -19.87 12.34
CA ALA A 26 -12.47 -19.31 11.01
C ALA A 26 -13.90 -19.62 10.52
N LYS A 27 -14.91 -18.97 11.12
CA LYS A 27 -16.33 -19.10 10.75
C LYS A 27 -16.77 -18.11 9.67
N ASN A 28 -15.97 -17.09 9.36
CA ASN A 28 -16.33 -16.08 8.37
C ASN A 28 -15.50 -16.30 7.10
N TYR A 29 -16.14 -16.88 6.08
CA TYR A 29 -15.59 -16.97 4.74
C TYR A 29 -15.66 -15.57 4.10
N TYR A 30 -14.53 -14.86 4.05
CA TYR A 30 -14.43 -13.58 3.35
C TYR A 30 -14.00 -13.81 1.92
N TYR A 31 -14.55 -13.04 0.97
CA TYR A 31 -14.04 -13.00 -0.39
C TYR A 31 -12.55 -12.65 -0.39
N PHE A 32 -11.77 -13.39 -1.18
CA PHE A 32 -10.34 -13.22 -1.33
C PHE A 32 -9.92 -13.56 -2.75
N ASP A 33 -9.27 -12.61 -3.41
CA ASP A 33 -8.72 -12.75 -4.76
C ASP A 33 -7.23 -13.08 -4.67
N GLU A 34 -6.89 -14.36 -4.85
CA GLU A 34 -5.52 -14.83 -4.76
C GLU A 34 -4.62 -14.26 -5.85
N GLU A 35 -5.14 -14.05 -7.07
CA GLU A 35 -4.36 -13.61 -8.21
C GLU A 35 -4.01 -12.13 -8.09
N LEU A 36 -4.95 -11.33 -7.58
CA LEU A 36 -4.67 -9.95 -7.18
C LEU A 36 -3.66 -9.92 -6.00
N TYR A 37 -3.80 -10.81 -5.03
CA TYR A 37 -2.92 -10.83 -3.85
C TYR A 37 -1.46 -11.13 -4.20
N LYS A 38 -1.21 -12.00 -5.20
CA LYS A 38 0.16 -12.26 -5.71
C LYS A 38 0.87 -11.00 -6.20
N ARG A 39 0.12 -10.00 -6.66
CA ARG A 39 0.67 -8.74 -7.19
C ARG A 39 1.05 -7.73 -6.10
N ARG A 40 0.68 -7.97 -4.83
CA ARG A 40 0.92 -7.03 -3.71
C ARG A 40 2.38 -6.64 -3.55
N PHE A 41 3.30 -7.56 -3.84
CA PHE A 41 4.74 -7.36 -3.65
C PHE A 41 5.27 -6.17 -4.46
N LYS A 42 4.68 -5.89 -5.63
CA LYS A 42 5.05 -4.71 -6.44
C LYS A 42 4.72 -3.41 -5.71
N ILE A 43 3.55 -3.34 -5.07
CA ILE A 43 3.09 -2.18 -4.30
C ILE A 43 3.93 -2.04 -3.02
N GLU A 44 4.15 -3.14 -2.30
CA GLU A 44 4.98 -3.16 -1.09
C GLU A 44 6.41 -2.69 -1.39
N LYS A 45 7.00 -3.13 -2.51
CA LYS A 45 8.32 -2.67 -2.95
C LYS A 45 8.35 -1.19 -3.28
N ALA A 46 7.33 -0.66 -3.97
CA ALA A 46 7.23 0.77 -4.26
C ALA A 46 7.12 1.60 -2.98
N ASN A 47 6.30 1.16 -2.02
CA ASN A 47 6.16 1.82 -0.71
C ASN A 47 7.46 1.77 0.11
N ALA A 48 8.13 0.61 0.15
CA ALA A 48 9.42 0.47 0.83
C ALA A 48 10.51 1.33 0.17
N TRP A 49 10.50 1.44 -1.16
CA TRP A 49 11.39 2.33 -1.89
C TRP A 49 11.13 3.80 -1.54
N MET A 50 9.85 4.22 -1.51
CA MET A 50 9.46 5.57 -1.10
C MET A 50 9.96 5.90 0.31
N ASP A 51 9.85 4.95 1.25
CA ASP A 51 10.34 5.12 2.63
C ASP A 51 11.85 5.22 2.75
N SER A 52 12.57 4.53 1.88
CA SER A 52 14.02 4.56 1.87
C SER A 52 14.56 5.93 1.43
N PHE A 53 13.75 6.73 0.72
CA PHE A 53 14.12 8.04 0.20
C PHE A 53 13.99 9.14 1.28
N LYS A 54 14.83 9.08 2.31
CA LYS A 54 14.79 9.96 3.50
C LYS A 54 14.95 11.47 3.20
N ALA A 55 15.40 11.83 2.00
CA ALA A 55 15.57 13.23 1.61
C ALA A 55 14.23 13.97 1.43
N LEU A 56 13.14 13.24 1.13
CA LEU A 56 11.81 13.81 0.95
C LEU A 56 10.80 13.04 1.81
N LEU A 57 9.90 13.76 2.47
CA LEU A 57 8.85 13.18 3.34
C LEU A 57 7.59 12.80 2.55
N ILE A 58 7.77 12.12 1.42
CA ILE A 58 6.73 11.83 0.42
C ILE A 58 5.51 11.12 1.04
N ARG A 59 5.75 10.18 1.97
CA ARG A 59 4.70 9.39 2.62
C ARG A 59 3.72 10.25 3.44
N PHE A 60 4.16 11.38 3.97
CA PHE A 60 3.35 12.20 4.89
C PHE A 60 2.56 13.30 4.19
N GLU A 61 2.71 13.42 2.87
CA GLU A 61 1.95 14.38 2.08
C GLU A 61 0.48 13.97 1.94
N THR A 62 -0.41 14.89 2.28
CA THR A 62 -1.86 14.71 2.17
C THR A 62 -2.43 15.36 0.91
N SER A 63 -1.75 16.38 0.37
CA SER A 63 -2.11 17.02 -0.89
C SER A 63 -1.61 16.19 -2.07
N VAL A 64 -2.52 15.83 -2.96
CA VAL A 64 -2.21 15.10 -4.20
C VAL A 64 -1.18 15.85 -5.05
N ILE A 65 -1.30 17.19 -5.12
CA ILE A 65 -0.40 18.04 -5.92
C ILE A 65 1.03 17.98 -5.34
N THR A 66 1.15 18.10 -4.02
CA THR A 66 2.46 18.04 -3.35
C THR A 66 3.06 16.65 -3.47
N TRP A 67 2.25 15.62 -3.26
CA TRP A 67 2.65 14.22 -3.41
C TRP A 67 3.24 13.96 -4.80
N TYR A 68 2.57 14.36 -5.89
CA TYR A 68 3.11 14.22 -7.24
C TYR A 68 4.40 15.01 -7.45
N SER A 69 4.44 16.26 -6.99
CA SER A 69 5.61 17.12 -7.15
C SER A 69 6.86 16.52 -6.49
N LEU A 70 6.73 15.99 -5.27
CA LEU A 70 7.85 15.35 -4.57
C LEU A 70 8.31 14.06 -5.27
N HIS A 71 7.40 13.28 -5.85
CA HIS A 71 7.77 12.11 -6.65
C HIS A 71 8.62 12.50 -7.86
N TYR A 72 8.22 13.55 -8.60
CA TYR A 72 9.00 14.03 -9.73
C TYR A 72 10.40 14.49 -9.30
N ILE A 73 10.51 15.22 -8.19
CA ILE A 73 11.81 15.63 -7.64
C ILE A 73 12.67 14.40 -7.29
N ALA A 74 12.09 13.39 -6.63
CA ALA A 74 12.81 12.15 -6.30
C ALA A 74 13.34 11.45 -7.55
N PHE A 75 12.53 11.35 -8.61
CA PHE A 75 12.92 10.73 -9.87
C PHE A 75 14.03 11.52 -10.59
N VAL A 76 13.94 12.85 -10.60
CA VAL A 76 14.99 13.72 -11.18
C VAL A 76 16.30 13.54 -10.42
N ILE A 77 16.29 13.54 -9.08
CA ILE A 77 17.50 13.31 -8.26
C ILE A 77 18.11 11.94 -8.57
N LEU A 78 17.30 10.88 -8.64
CA LEU A 78 17.81 9.55 -8.99
C LEU A 78 18.42 9.50 -10.38
N PHE A 79 17.79 10.16 -11.35
CA PHE A 79 18.30 10.23 -12.71
C PHE A 79 19.64 10.97 -12.76
N LEU A 80 19.73 12.13 -12.13
CA LEU A 80 20.96 12.93 -12.06
C LEU A 80 22.10 12.19 -11.34
N ARG A 81 21.81 11.35 -10.35
CA ARG A 81 22.83 10.51 -9.67
C ARG A 81 23.40 9.39 -10.54
N LYS A 82 22.71 9.04 -11.63
CA LYS A 82 23.10 7.94 -12.52
C LYS A 82 23.87 8.42 -13.74
N LEU A 83 23.68 9.69 -14.12
CA LEU A 83 24.53 10.38 -15.09
C LEU A 83 25.94 10.58 -14.51
#